data_AF-M3FVS1-F1
#
_entry.id   AF-M3FVS1-F1
#
_cell.length_a   1.000
_cell.length_b   1.000
_cell.length_c   1.000
_cell.angle_alpha   90.00
_cell.angle_beta   90.00
_cell.angle_gamma   90.00
#
_symmetry.space_group_name_H-M   'P 1'
#
loop_
_entity.id
_entity.type
_entity.pdbx_description
1 polymer ?
#
loop_
_entity_poly.entity_id
_entity_poly.type
_entity_poly.pdbx_seq_one_letter_code
_entity_poly.pdbx_strand_id
1 'polypeptide(L)'
;MPDNLKTGVDKPDLYDPKINKAYAELATHYGALVDPARASKPKDKPRVERPMPYVRDSFWRGREFTSIEHMQTEAITWAQQVAGRRQCRPLGGAAPMAVFGAVEAAALLPLPPTPFTLARWSTATVGPDIKVGRTAREAASA
;
A
#
# COMPACT_ATOMS: atom_id res chain seq x y z
N MET A 1 -5.83 3.89 6.61
CA MET A 1 -4.69 4.75 7.02
C MET A 1 -4.51 5.78 5.92
N PRO A 2 -4.47 7.08 6.23
CA PRO A 2 -4.47 8.14 5.23
C PRO A 2 -3.27 8.04 4.30
N ASP A 3 -3.50 7.91 2.99
CA ASP A 3 -2.46 8.02 1.95
C ASP A 3 -2.98 8.85 0.78
N ASN A 4 -2.11 9.61 0.13
CA ASN A 4 -2.44 10.43 -1.04
C ASN A 4 -1.39 10.19 -2.13
N LEU A 5 -1.23 8.92 -2.49
CA LEU A 5 -0.36 8.50 -3.58
C LEU A 5 -1.01 8.89 -4.91
N LYS A 6 -0.31 9.67 -5.74
CA LYS A 6 -0.80 10.13 -7.06
C LYS A 6 -1.28 8.99 -7.99
N THR A 7 -0.82 7.76 -7.79
CA THR A 7 -1.25 6.59 -8.57
C THR A 7 -2.52 5.91 -8.03
N GLY A 8 -2.90 6.18 -6.78
CA GLY A 8 -4.10 5.63 -6.13
C GLY A 8 -5.24 6.63 -5.97
N VAL A 9 -4.97 7.93 -6.04
CA VAL A 9 -5.95 9.01 -5.83
C VAL A 9 -5.96 9.94 -7.05
N ASP A 10 -6.99 9.84 -7.88
CA ASP A 10 -7.20 10.67 -9.07
C ASP A 10 -7.60 12.10 -8.69
N LYS A 11 -8.44 12.25 -7.65
CA LYS A 11 -8.72 13.54 -7.00
C LYS A 11 -8.88 13.38 -5.49
N PRO A 12 -7.99 14.00 -4.68
CA PRO A 12 -8.17 14.02 -3.24
C PRO A 12 -9.28 15.00 -2.88
N ASP A 13 -10.43 14.49 -2.46
CA ASP A 13 -11.53 15.27 -1.88
C ASP A 13 -11.76 14.77 -0.45
N LEU A 14 -12.13 15.68 0.45
CA LEU A 14 -12.43 15.38 1.84
C LEU A 14 -13.77 14.63 1.99
N TYR A 15 -14.68 14.77 1.02
CA TYR A 15 -16.04 14.20 1.06
C TYR A 15 -16.32 13.19 -0.06
N ASP A 16 -15.70 13.33 -1.24
CA ASP A 16 -15.86 12.40 -2.38
C ASP A 16 -14.52 12.14 -3.10
N PRO A 17 -13.56 11.44 -2.46
CA PRO A 17 -12.27 11.20 -3.07
C PRO A 17 -12.42 10.30 -4.30
N LYS A 18 -11.95 10.78 -5.45
CA LYS A 18 -11.87 9.93 -6.65
C LYS A 18 -10.66 9.05 -6.53
N ILE A 19 -10.89 7.86 -6.00
CA ILE A 19 -9.90 6.79 -5.92
C ILE A 19 -9.78 6.16 -7.31
N ASN A 20 -8.55 5.82 -7.71
CA ASN A 20 -8.31 5.05 -8.93
C ASN A 20 -9.19 3.80 -8.91
N LYS A 21 -9.94 3.56 -9.98
CA LYS A 21 -10.91 2.45 -10.07
C LYS A 21 -10.28 1.10 -9.70
N ALA A 22 -9.07 0.81 -10.17
CA ALA A 22 -8.37 -0.44 -9.85
C ALA A 22 -7.98 -0.53 -8.36
N TYR A 23 -7.69 0.61 -7.73
CA TYR A 23 -7.36 0.67 -6.30
C TYR A 23 -8.61 0.54 -5.40
N ALA A 24 -9.75 1.07 -5.84
CA ALA A 24 -11.04 0.85 -5.19
C ALA A 24 -11.52 -0.61 -5.31
N GLU A 25 -11.34 -1.23 -6.48
CA GLU A 25 -11.61 -2.66 -6.70
C GLU A 25 -10.72 -3.54 -5.82
N LEU A 26 -9.43 -3.21 -5.69
CA LEU A 26 -8.50 -3.87 -4.78
C LEU A 26 -8.96 -3.76 -3.31
N ALA A 27 -9.32 -2.54 -2.89
CA ALA A 27 -9.81 -2.28 -1.54
C ALA A 27 -11.06 -3.10 -1.23
N THR A 28 -12.00 -3.15 -2.18
CA THR A 28 -13.21 -3.96 -2.08
C THR A 28 -12.89 -5.46 -1.99
N HIS A 29 -11.98 -5.96 -2.82
CA HIS A 29 -11.58 -7.37 -2.86
C HIS A 29 -11.01 -7.85 -1.52
N TYR A 30 -10.21 -7.02 -0.85
CA TYR A 30 -9.61 -7.35 0.45
C TYR A 30 -10.40 -6.84 1.67
N GLY A 31 -11.59 -6.27 1.47
CA GLY A 31 -12.40 -5.70 2.56
C GLY A 31 -11.71 -4.54 3.30
N ALA A 32 -10.82 -3.82 2.61
CA ALA A 32 -10.07 -2.70 3.15
C ALA A 32 -10.75 -1.36 2.85
N LEU A 33 -10.71 -0.44 3.82
CA LEU A 33 -11.16 0.93 3.63
C LEU A 33 -9.97 1.81 3.22
N VAL A 34 -10.06 2.42 2.03
CA VAL A 34 -9.13 3.45 1.58
C VAL A 34 -9.64 4.80 2.06
N ASP A 35 -8.95 5.35 3.03
CA ASP A 35 -9.17 6.70 3.56
C ASP A 35 -8.06 7.60 3.01
N PRO A 36 -8.34 8.57 2.13
CA PRO A 36 -7.29 9.40 1.54
C PRO A 36 -6.87 10.55 2.47
N ALA A 37 -5.56 10.77 2.57
CA ALA A 37 -5.04 11.93 3.29
C ALA A 37 -5.40 13.23 2.55
N ARG A 38 -5.70 14.31 3.27
CA ARG A 38 -5.95 15.62 2.63
C ARG A 38 -4.71 16.05 1.85
N ALA A 39 -4.94 16.60 0.65
CA ALA A 39 -3.87 17.13 -0.19
C ALA A 39 -3.09 18.23 0.55
N SER A 40 -1.77 18.22 0.39
CA SER A 40 -0.86 19.25 0.92
C SER A 40 -0.92 19.46 2.43
N LYS A 41 -1.31 18.43 3.20
CA LYS A 41 -1.26 18.42 4.67
C LYS A 41 -0.35 17.27 5.15
N PRO A 42 0.99 17.48 5.20
CA PRO A 42 1.95 16.46 5.63
C PRO A 42 1.66 15.89 7.04
N LYS A 43 1.03 16.71 7.90
CA LYS A 43 0.64 16.35 9.27
C LYS A 43 -0.48 15.32 9.36
N ASP A 44 -1.09 14.91 8.25
CA ASP A 44 -2.16 13.89 8.24
C ASP A 44 -1.60 12.45 8.08
N LYS A 45 -0.29 12.30 7.78
CA LYS A 45 0.41 10.99 7.68
C LYS A 45 1.46 10.68 8.77
N PRO A 46 1.43 11.25 9.99
CA PRO A 46 2.54 11.14 10.94
C PRO A 46 2.77 9.70 11.40
N ARG A 47 1.72 8.87 11.37
CA ARG A 47 1.82 7.45 11.76
C ARG A 47 2.64 6.62 10.77
N VAL A 48 2.65 6.93 9.46
CA VAL A 48 3.55 6.21 8.51
C VAL A 48 4.94 6.81 8.45
N GLU A 49 5.06 8.12 8.67
CA GLU A 49 6.34 8.81 8.46
C GLU A 49 7.29 8.60 9.65
N ARG A 50 6.74 8.57 10.87
CA ARG A 50 7.50 8.34 12.11
C ARG A 50 8.38 7.09 12.11
N PRO A 51 7.94 5.90 11.63
CA PRO A 51 8.81 4.73 11.58
C PRO A 51 9.87 4.79 10.47
N MET A 52 9.77 5.68 9.49
CA MET A 52 10.65 5.65 8.31
C MET A 52 12.13 5.89 8.61
N PRO A 53 12.53 6.83 9.49
CA PRO A 53 13.93 6.97 9.91
C PRO A 53 14.50 5.67 10.49
N TYR A 54 13.75 4.99 11.37
CA TYR A 54 14.16 3.71 11.95
C TYR A 54 14.36 2.63 10.88
N VAL A 55 13.45 2.53 9.90
CA VAL A 55 13.60 1.58 8.78
C VAL A 55 14.87 1.90 7.98
N ARG A 56 15.10 3.16 7.62
CA ARG A 56 16.31 3.61 6.91
C ARG A 56 17.59 3.29 7.68
N ASP A 57 17.60 3.55 8.98
CA ASP A 57 18.79 3.38 9.79
C ASP A 57 19.09 1.94 10.18
N SER A 58 18.07 1.10 10.36
CA SER A 58 18.26 -0.28 10.85
C SER A 58 18.19 -1.36 9.78
N PHE A 59 17.51 -1.10 8.66
CA PHE A 59 17.46 -2.02 7.53
C PHE A 59 18.44 -1.62 6.42
N TRP A 60 18.41 -0.36 5.98
CA TRP A 60 19.15 0.04 4.77
C TRP A 60 20.61 0.41 5.02
N ARG A 61 20.90 1.06 6.15
CA ARG A 61 22.24 1.59 6.44
C ARG A 61 23.29 0.47 6.46
N GLY A 62 24.28 0.59 5.58
CA GLY A 62 25.45 -0.30 5.52
C GLY A 62 25.19 -1.67 4.89
N ARG A 63 24.01 -1.90 4.28
CA ARG A 63 23.71 -3.12 3.53
C ARG A 63 23.82 -2.88 2.04
N GLU A 64 24.35 -3.86 1.34
CA GLU A 64 24.32 -3.94 -0.12
C GLU A 64 23.48 -5.14 -0.53
N PHE A 65 22.62 -4.95 -1.53
CA PHE A 65 21.76 -6.00 -2.05
C PHE A 65 22.21 -6.38 -3.44
N THR A 66 22.34 -7.68 -3.66
CA THR A 66 22.82 -8.26 -4.93
C THR A 66 21.68 -8.50 -5.93
N SER A 67 20.44 -8.62 -5.44
CA SER A 67 19.23 -8.75 -6.27
C SER A 67 17.99 -8.28 -5.49
N ILE A 68 16.87 -8.15 -6.20
CA ILE A 68 15.57 -7.81 -5.59
C ILE A 68 15.11 -8.92 -4.66
N GLU A 69 15.30 -10.19 -5.05
CA GLU A 69 14.92 -11.36 -4.27
C GLU A 69 15.74 -11.45 -2.98
N HIS A 70 17.05 -11.15 -3.06
CA HIS A 70 17.90 -11.05 -1.89
C HIS A 70 17.41 -9.94 -0.94
N MET A 71 17.10 -8.76 -1.47
CA MET A 71 16.54 -7.65 -0.70
C MET A 71 15.20 -8.01 -0.03
N GLN A 72 14.31 -8.70 -0.74
CA GLN A 72 13.02 -9.16 -0.19
C GLN A 72 13.21 -10.16 0.95
N THR A 73 14.11 -11.13 0.76
CA THR A 73 14.43 -12.14 1.77
C THR A 73 14.99 -11.49 3.03
N GLU A 74 15.95 -10.57 2.86
CA GLU A 74 16.54 -9.81 3.96
C GLU A 74 15.51 -8.91 4.66
N ALA A 75 14.58 -8.31 3.92
CA ALA A 75 13.52 -7.48 4.48
C ALA A 75 12.58 -8.30 5.35
N ILE A 76 12.20 -9.52 4.93
CA ILE A 76 11.36 -10.43 5.73
C ILE A 76 12.10 -10.82 7.01
N THR A 77 13.37 -11.23 6.89
CA THR A 77 14.20 -11.60 8.04
C THR A 77 14.35 -10.45 9.01
N TRP A 78 14.66 -9.25 8.53
CA TRP A 78 14.75 -8.04 9.36
C TRP A 78 13.41 -7.70 10.02
N ALA A 79 12.30 -7.79 9.30
CA ALA A 79 10.98 -7.50 9.84
C ALA A 79 10.62 -8.44 11.00
N GLN A 80 10.95 -9.74 10.88
CA GLN A 80 10.66 -10.74 11.90
C GLN A 80 11.65 -10.70 13.07
N GLN A 81 12.94 -10.51 12.80
CA GLN A 81 13.98 -10.71 13.82
C GLN A 81 14.43 -9.42 14.48
N VAL A 82 14.38 -8.28 13.77
CA VAL A 82 14.86 -6.99 14.28
C VAL A 82 13.67 -6.09 14.59
N ALA A 83 12.88 -5.75 13.57
CA ALA A 83 11.77 -4.83 13.75
C ALA A 83 10.69 -5.42 14.67
N GLY A 84 10.34 -6.69 14.48
CA GLY A 84 9.30 -7.38 15.23
C GLY A 84 9.66 -7.65 16.70
N ARG A 85 10.94 -7.80 17.01
CA ARG A 85 11.44 -8.12 18.37
C ARG A 85 11.92 -6.91 19.16
N ARG A 86 12.02 -5.73 18.54
CA ARG A 86 12.46 -4.51 19.21
C ARG A 86 11.50 -4.10 20.33
N GLN A 87 12.02 -3.52 21.40
CA GLN A 87 11.18 -2.85 22.39
C GLN A 87 10.58 -1.60 21.77
N CYS A 88 9.25 -1.48 21.79
CA CYS A 88 8.54 -0.38 21.18
C CYS A 88 7.90 0.51 22.24
N ARG A 89 8.39 1.75 22.41
CA ARG A 89 7.86 2.70 23.40
C ARG A 89 6.35 2.95 23.26
N PRO A 90 5.77 3.12 22.05
CA PRO A 90 4.32 3.21 21.88
C PRO A 90 3.53 1.99 22.37
N LEU A 91 4.16 0.82 22.48
CA LEU A 91 3.56 -0.43 22.96
C LEU A 91 3.94 -0.72 24.43
N GLY A 92 4.31 0.31 25.20
CA GLY A 92 4.72 0.14 26.60
C GLY A 92 6.01 -0.68 26.78
N GLY A 93 6.86 -0.72 25.76
CA GLY A 93 8.10 -1.53 25.76
C GLY A 93 7.92 -2.96 25.24
N ALA A 94 6.69 -3.40 24.97
CA ALA A 94 6.45 -4.69 24.36
C ALA A 94 7.02 -4.78 22.94
N ALA A 95 7.35 -6.01 22.52
CA ALA A 95 7.77 -6.30 21.15
C ALA A 95 6.55 -6.33 20.21
N PRO A 96 6.60 -5.64 19.05
CA PRO A 96 5.48 -5.62 18.10
C PRO A 96 4.96 -7.02 17.72
N MET A 97 5.85 -7.99 17.48
CA MET A 97 5.44 -9.36 17.16
C MET A 97 4.73 -10.07 18.32
N ALA A 98 5.11 -9.76 19.57
CA ALA A 98 4.44 -10.34 20.73
C ALA A 98 3.00 -9.80 20.84
N VAL A 99 2.82 -8.50 20.64
CA VAL A 99 1.49 -7.87 20.61
C VAL A 99 0.65 -8.41 19.45
N PHE A 100 1.24 -8.53 18.26
CA PHE A 100 0.58 -9.09 17.09
C PHE A 100 0.05 -10.50 17.36
N GLY A 101 0.90 -11.41 17.87
CA GLY A 101 0.52 -12.79 18.15
C GLY A 101 -0.52 -12.91 19.27
N ALA A 102 -0.44 -12.05 20.28
CA ALA A 102 -1.34 -12.11 21.44
C ALA A 102 -2.73 -11.51 21.18
N VAL A 103 -2.82 -10.48 20.32
CA VAL A 103 -4.04 -9.66 20.19
C VAL A 103 -4.53 -9.55 18.75
N GLU A 104 -3.65 -9.21 17.81
CA GLU A 104 -4.08 -8.82 16.46
C GLU A 104 -4.37 -10.03 15.57
N ALA A 105 -3.59 -11.11 15.68
CA ALA A 105 -3.67 -12.27 14.80
C ALA A 105 -5.06 -12.91 14.80
N ALA A 106 -5.73 -12.97 15.96
CA ALA A 106 -7.08 -13.54 16.09
C ALA A 106 -8.18 -12.62 15.53
N ALA A 107 -7.91 -11.33 15.37
CA ALA A 107 -8.86 -10.35 14.83
C ALA A 107 -8.77 -10.18 13.30
N LEU A 108 -7.79 -10.84 12.65
CA LEU A 108 -7.61 -10.75 11.20
C LEU A 108 -8.67 -11.57 10.46
N LEU A 109 -9.18 -11.00 9.37
CA LEU A 109 -10.06 -11.70 8.44
C LEU A 109 -9.27 -12.71 7.60
N PRO A 110 -9.89 -13.84 7.20
CA PRO A 110 -9.27 -14.76 6.26
C PRO A 110 -9.03 -14.06 4.91
N LEU A 111 -7.96 -14.47 4.23
CA LEU A 111 -7.69 -13.99 2.88
C LEU A 111 -8.75 -14.52 1.90
N PRO A 112 -9.17 -13.71 0.90
CA PRO A 112 -9.99 -14.20 -0.20
C PRO A 112 -9.30 -15.40 -0.89
N PRO A 113 -10.05 -16.44 -1.29
CA PRO A 113 -9.49 -17.63 -1.92
C PRO A 113 -8.89 -17.37 -3.31
N THR A 114 -9.32 -16.29 -3.96
CA THR A 114 -8.80 -15.86 -5.26
C THR A 114 -7.93 -14.61 -5.12
N PRO A 115 -6.76 -14.57 -5.79
CA PRO A 115 -5.95 -13.36 -5.81
C PRO A 115 -6.65 -12.27 -6.63
N PHE A 116 -6.49 -11.02 -6.21
CA PHE A 116 -6.94 -9.88 -7.00
C PHE A 116 -6.16 -9.81 -8.33
N THR A 117 -6.87 -9.65 -9.44
CA THR A 117 -6.28 -9.47 -10.77
C THR A 117 -6.43 -8.02 -11.20
N LEU A 118 -5.31 -7.36 -11.51
CA LEU A 118 -5.30 -5.97 -11.97
C LEU A 118 -5.98 -5.85 -13.33
N ALA A 119 -7.10 -5.12 -13.38
CA ALA A 119 -7.79 -4.78 -14.63
C ALA A 119 -7.29 -3.42 -15.17
N ARG A 120 -6.97 -3.37 -16.46
CA ARG A 120 -6.71 -2.10 -17.17
C ARG A 120 -7.98 -1.66 -17.87
N TRP A 121 -8.49 -0.49 -17.50
CA TRP A 121 -9.65 0.11 -18.11
C TRP A 121 -9.23 1.03 -19.26
N SER A 122 -9.91 0.93 -20.40
CA SER A 122 -9.77 1.88 -21.51
C SER A 122 -11.14 2.22 -22.09
N THR A 123 -11.30 3.47 -22.50
CA THR A 123 -12.50 3.91 -23.25
C THR A 123 -12.15 3.88 -24.72
N ALA A 124 -12.93 3.15 -25.52
CA ALA A 124 -12.73 3.07 -26.95
C ALA A 124 -14.08 3.00 -27.66
N THR A 125 -14.14 3.57 -28.88
CA THR A 125 -15.35 3.53 -29.70
C THR A 125 -15.52 2.13 -30.29
N VAL A 126 -16.68 1.53 -30.06
CA VAL A 126 -17.05 0.23 -30.62
C VAL A 126 -17.57 0.45 -32.04
N GLY A 127 -16.95 -0.21 -33.01
CA GLY A 127 -17.44 -0.21 -34.39
C GLY A 127 -18.77 -0.97 -34.50
N PRO A 128 -19.55 -0.77 -35.58
CA PRO A 128 -20.77 -1.54 -35.85
C PRO A 128 -20.55 -3.06 -35.89
N ASP A 129 -19.30 -3.49 -36.10
CA ASP A 129 -18.87 -4.88 -36.13
C ASP A 129 -18.42 -5.44 -34.77
N ILE A 130 -18.76 -4.76 -33.66
CA ILE A 130 -18.43 -5.16 -32.27
C ILE A 130 -16.91 -5.28 -32.05
N LYS A 131 -16.10 -4.62 -32.90
CA LYS A 131 -14.66 -4.50 -32.70
C LYS A 131 -14.33 -3.21 -32.00
N VAL A 132 -13.42 -3.29 -31.04
CA VAL A 132 -12.87 -2.14 -30.32
C VAL A 132 -11.62 -1.67 -31.05
N GLY A 133 -11.67 -0.48 -31.66
CA GLY A 133 -10.51 0.14 -32.30
C GLY A 133 -9.47 0.57 -31.25
N ARG A 134 -8.19 0.27 -31.48
CA ARG A 134 -7.08 0.65 -30.60
C ARG A 134 -6.73 2.15 -30.76
N THR A 135 -7.68 3.05 -30.56
CA THR A 135 -7.46 4.51 -30.56
C THR A 135 -7.48 5.06 -29.14
N ALA A 136 -6.61 4.51 -28.28
CA ALA A 136 -6.29 5.19 -27.04
C ALA A 136 -5.44 6.42 -27.38
N ARG A 137 -6.01 7.63 -27.28
CA ARG A 137 -5.20 8.84 -27.14
C ARG A 137 -4.46 8.71 -25.81
N GLU A 138 -3.20 8.35 -25.86
CA GLU A 138 -2.29 8.52 -24.73
C GLU A 138 -2.17 10.02 -24.45
N ALA A 139 -2.92 10.51 -23.47
CA ALA A 139 -2.60 11.78 -22.84
C ALA A 139 -1.37 11.55 -21.95
N ALA A 140 -0.20 11.52 -22.56
CA ALA A 140 1.06 11.71 -21.85
C ALA A 140 1.04 13.14 -21.27
N SER A 141 1.04 13.27 -19.95
CA SER A 141 1.41 14.51 -19.27
C SER A 141 2.77 14.27 -18.61
N ALA A 142 3.65 15.24 -18.83
CA ALA A 142 5.10 15.22 -18.66
C ALA A 142 5.61 14.99 -17.24
#